data_AF-A0A6L5XCF6-F1
#
_entry.id   AF-A0A6L5XCF6-F1
#
_cell.length_a   1.000
_cell.length_b   1.000
_cell.length_c   1.000
_cell.angle_alpha   90.00
_cell.angle_beta   90.00
_cell.angle_gamma   90.00
#
_symmetry.space_group_name_H-M   'P 1'
#
loop_
_entity.id
_entity.type
_entity.pdbx_description
1 polymer ?
#
loop_
_entity_poly.entity_id
_entity_poly.type
_entity_poly.pdbx_seq_one_letter_code
_entity_poly.pdbx_strand_id
1 'polypeptide(L)'
;MPDIKCPHCGSLVPQGSKFCNNCGAPLDQEIQCPHCNSVIPANSVFCPVCHNIVGKAADAGGDQQQSATAQAGQGQHTTRNTIIILAVLAFVGLIVVKQCFFSGSRDVTPDEVSITGDNANNNTIDIFNRTLEANNLKGDGDKIAYAMRVMDKNGKEDKIIGVTYLNDDQHPFFKIYTLTQNGANWDIKLNKTKYLNGNNLIFDPAELRAGDAIPYSDNINGKNYFYFAYLTVPQKQQGTVGTLTAVLFDIEAGDIVSQIDFNGNIATSSSSGQQELQVTGTSTVNGILATRLKEWASNIGYLHIPTPEEIAAQKAEQEKAAAEKAHADSVARGLINPGAGGESLVDPNDLETGEEVKMNVQQYDKSKPLFHADEFSKKVKAPGYTVFLLKNGRVYAFSKRSNTNFEVHYGGSGATDIGWEDSERGIINIRTPQGKYQYNLSTNTAKKIE
;
A
#
# COMPACT_ATOMS: atom_id res chain seq x y z
N MET A 1 -39.68 27.39 -37.07
CA MET A 1 -39.93 26.11 -36.36
C MET A 1 -40.83 26.45 -35.18
N PRO A 2 -41.88 25.68 -34.87
CA PRO A 2 -42.76 26.03 -33.75
C PRO A 2 -42.01 25.78 -32.42
N ASP A 3 -41.98 26.78 -31.55
CA ASP A 3 -41.38 26.68 -30.21
C ASP A 3 -42.49 26.48 -29.17
N ILE A 4 -42.28 25.57 -28.20
CA ILE A 4 -43.20 25.35 -27.08
C ILE A 4 -42.69 26.06 -25.83
N LYS A 5 -43.57 26.65 -25.02
CA LYS A 5 -43.16 27.24 -23.74
C LYS A 5 -43.10 26.17 -22.67
N CYS A 6 -41.99 26.12 -21.93
CA CYS A 6 -41.87 25.28 -20.76
C CYS A 6 -42.89 25.71 -19.70
N PRO A 7 -43.74 24.82 -19.18
CA PRO A 7 -44.72 25.16 -18.14
C PRO A 7 -44.07 25.49 -16.78
N HIS A 8 -42.84 25.03 -16.55
CA HIS A 8 -42.13 25.25 -15.27
C HIS A 8 -41.38 26.58 -15.19
N CYS A 9 -40.72 27.02 -16.27
CA CYS A 9 -39.88 28.23 -16.25
C CYS A 9 -40.25 29.27 -17.31
N GLY A 10 -41.25 28.99 -18.15
CA GLY A 10 -41.72 29.89 -19.21
C GLY A 10 -40.78 30.05 -20.41
N SER A 11 -39.62 29.39 -20.41
CA SER A 11 -38.63 29.48 -21.49
C SER A 11 -39.11 28.78 -22.76
N LEU A 12 -38.76 29.31 -23.92
CA LEU A 12 -39.07 28.70 -25.23
C LEU A 12 -38.14 27.50 -25.46
N VAL A 13 -38.72 26.36 -25.81
CA VAL A 13 -38.02 25.10 -26.05
C VAL A 13 -38.40 24.58 -27.45
N PRO A 14 -37.43 24.07 -28.24
CA PRO A 14 -37.73 23.48 -29.53
C PRO A 14 -38.70 22.29 -29.41
N GLN A 15 -39.71 22.23 -30.28
CA GLN A 15 -40.69 21.16 -30.31
C GLN A 15 -40.00 19.80 -30.54
N GLY A 16 -40.25 18.83 -29.64
CA GLY A 16 -39.62 17.51 -29.63
C GLY A 16 -38.56 17.32 -28.53
N SER A 17 -38.22 18.36 -27.77
CA SER A 17 -37.30 18.26 -26.63
C SER A 17 -38.00 17.60 -25.43
N LYS A 18 -37.42 16.51 -24.88
CA LYS A 18 -37.95 15.78 -23.72
C LYS A 18 -37.84 16.56 -22.41
N PHE A 19 -36.84 17.43 -22.32
CA PHE A 19 -36.54 18.26 -21.15
C PHE A 19 -36.33 19.71 -21.58
N CYS A 20 -36.63 20.65 -20.69
CA CYS A 20 -36.30 22.04 -20.91
C CYS A 20 -34.78 22.24 -20.84
N ASN A 21 -34.17 22.76 -21.90
CA ASN A 21 -32.74 23.09 -21.92
C ASN A 21 -32.32 24.15 -20.89
N ASN A 22 -33.28 24.91 -20.34
CA ASN A 22 -32.99 25.96 -19.38
C ASN A 22 -33.16 25.53 -17.91
N CYS A 23 -34.20 24.75 -17.57
CA CYS A 23 -34.46 24.34 -16.18
C CYS A 23 -34.38 22.84 -15.93
N GLY A 24 -34.20 22.01 -16.96
CA GLY A 24 -34.16 20.55 -16.84
C GLY A 24 -35.50 19.86 -16.60
N ALA A 25 -36.61 20.60 -16.49
CA ALA A 25 -37.93 20.01 -16.24
C ALA A 25 -38.45 19.24 -17.47
N PRO A 26 -39.06 18.04 -17.28
CA PRO A 26 -39.64 17.26 -18.36
C PRO A 26 -40.85 17.98 -18.98
N LEU A 27 -41.03 17.86 -20.29
CA LEU A 27 -42.10 18.53 -21.05
C LEU A 27 -43.23 17.59 -21.50
N ASP A 28 -43.22 16.35 -21.02
CA ASP A 28 -44.13 15.30 -21.46
C ASP A 28 -45.55 15.49 -20.90
N GLN A 29 -46.56 15.33 -21.77
CA GLN A 29 -47.98 15.36 -21.42
C GLN A 29 -48.35 14.12 -20.59
N GLU A 30 -49.27 14.28 -19.63
CA GLU A 30 -49.73 13.21 -18.76
C GLU A 30 -50.97 12.51 -19.35
N ILE A 31 -51.01 11.17 -19.31
CA ILE A 31 -52.16 10.32 -19.66
C ILE A 31 -52.72 9.66 -18.40
N GLN A 32 -54.00 9.25 -18.42
CA GLN A 32 -54.56 8.42 -17.34
C GLN A 32 -54.39 6.93 -17.66
N CYS A 33 -53.94 6.16 -16.67
CA CYS A 33 -53.82 4.72 -16.77
C CYS A 33 -55.21 4.08 -16.94
N PRO A 34 -55.46 3.27 -17.99
CA PRO A 34 -56.77 2.64 -18.22
C PRO A 34 -57.14 1.56 -17.18
N HIS A 35 -56.18 1.12 -16.35
CA HIS A 35 -56.40 0.05 -15.36
C HIS A 35 -56.69 0.57 -13.95
N CYS A 36 -56.13 1.72 -13.56
CA CYS A 36 -56.28 2.25 -12.20
C CYS A 36 -56.60 3.75 -12.14
N ASN A 37 -56.79 4.39 -13.30
CA ASN A 37 -57.06 5.83 -13.46
C ASN A 37 -56.01 6.78 -12.86
N SER A 38 -54.83 6.28 -12.47
CA SER A 38 -53.72 7.13 -12.03
C SER A 38 -53.14 7.92 -13.21
N VAL A 39 -52.73 9.16 -12.95
CA VAL A 39 -52.11 10.04 -13.93
C VAL A 39 -50.64 9.64 -14.09
N ILE A 40 -50.21 9.35 -15.32
CA ILE A 40 -48.88 8.82 -15.65
C ILE A 40 -48.33 9.56 -16.89
N PRO A 41 -47.01 9.65 -17.09
CA PRO A 41 -46.45 10.27 -18.29
C PRO A 41 -46.89 9.53 -19.57
N ALA A 42 -47.23 10.25 -20.65
CA ALA A 42 -47.69 9.67 -21.93
C ALA A 42 -46.74 8.63 -22.53
N ASN A 43 -45.44 8.75 -22.24
CA ASN A 43 -44.39 7.87 -22.73
C ASN A 43 -44.11 6.67 -21.79
N SER A 44 -44.87 6.51 -20.71
CA SER A 44 -44.67 5.39 -19.79
C SER A 44 -45.18 4.10 -20.41
N VAL A 45 -44.35 3.06 -20.49
CA VAL A 45 -44.75 1.71 -20.96
C VAL A 45 -45.55 0.98 -19.86
N PHE A 46 -45.32 1.34 -18.60
CA PHE A 46 -45.91 0.71 -17.42
C PHE A 46 -46.51 1.77 -16.50
N CYS A 47 -47.61 1.45 -15.81
CA CYS A 47 -48.17 2.31 -14.78
C CYS A 47 -47.41 2.12 -13.45
N PRO A 48 -46.87 3.17 -12.81
CA PRO A 48 -46.14 3.07 -11.54
C PRO A 48 -47.05 2.73 -10.34
N VAL A 49 -48.37 2.86 -10.48
CA VAL A 49 -49.31 2.57 -9.39
C VAL A 49 -49.80 1.13 -9.44
N CYS A 50 -50.28 0.68 -10.61
CA CYS A 50 -50.87 -0.66 -10.73
C CYS A 50 -49.99 -1.67 -11.48
N HIS A 51 -48.80 -1.26 -11.94
CA HIS A 51 -47.82 -2.10 -12.64
C HIS A 51 -48.30 -2.75 -13.94
N ASN A 52 -49.47 -2.36 -14.44
CA ASN A 52 -49.97 -2.82 -15.73
C ASN A 52 -49.35 -2.02 -16.88
N ILE A 53 -49.17 -2.70 -18.00
CA ILE A 53 -48.67 -2.14 -19.26
C ILE A 53 -49.74 -1.19 -19.81
N VAL A 54 -49.33 -0.01 -20.25
CA VAL A 54 -50.24 1.03 -20.76
C VAL A 54 -49.97 1.39 -22.24
N GLY A 55 -48.87 0.90 -22.83
CA GLY A 55 -48.48 1.18 -24.22
C GLY A 55 -48.87 0.07 -25.21
N LYS A 56 -49.42 0.46 -26.37
CA LYS A 56 -49.72 -0.42 -27.52
C LYS A 56 -48.64 -0.28 -28.60
N ALA A 57 -48.13 -1.39 -29.09
CA ALA A 57 -47.21 -1.48 -30.24
C ALA A 57 -47.97 -1.31 -31.58
N ALA A 58 -47.36 -0.58 -32.52
CA ALA A 58 -47.70 -0.45 -33.93
C ALA A 58 -46.35 -0.39 -34.69
N ASP A 59 -46.03 -1.12 -35.76
CA ASP A 59 -46.77 -2.02 -36.65
C ASP A 59 -45.79 -3.00 -37.36
N ALA A 60 -46.21 -4.26 -37.44
CA ALA A 60 -46.30 -5.14 -38.65
C ALA A 60 -45.03 -5.62 -39.41
N GLY A 61 -44.90 -6.87 -39.89
CA GLY A 61 -45.75 -8.09 -39.98
C GLY A 61 -44.83 -9.32 -40.20
N GLY A 62 -45.16 -10.58 -39.87
CA GLY A 62 -46.19 -11.48 -40.45
C GLY A 62 -45.66 -12.16 -41.74
N ASP A 63 -45.65 -13.47 -42.02
CA ASP A 63 -46.20 -14.69 -41.41
C ASP A 63 -45.55 -15.96 -42.06
N GLN A 64 -45.52 -17.07 -41.30
CA GLN A 64 -45.81 -18.52 -41.55
C GLN A 64 -45.63 -19.16 -42.98
N GLN A 65 -45.35 -20.44 -43.26
CA GLN A 65 -45.05 -21.71 -42.56
C GLN A 65 -44.83 -22.84 -43.64
N GLN A 66 -44.16 -23.94 -43.26
CA GLN A 66 -44.20 -25.33 -43.83
C GLN A 66 -43.25 -25.81 -44.97
N SER A 67 -42.38 -26.76 -44.57
CA SER A 67 -42.19 -28.14 -45.08
C SER A 67 -41.65 -28.48 -46.49
N ALA A 68 -40.50 -29.17 -46.45
CA ALA A 68 -40.14 -30.43 -47.14
C ALA A 68 -39.65 -30.48 -48.62
N THR A 69 -38.55 -31.24 -48.77
CA THR A 69 -38.12 -32.14 -49.86
C THR A 69 -37.35 -31.63 -51.11
N ALA A 70 -36.08 -32.10 -51.18
CA ALA A 70 -35.36 -32.76 -52.29
C ALA A 70 -35.26 -32.19 -53.73
N GLN A 71 -33.98 -32.07 -54.13
CA GLN A 71 -33.31 -32.55 -55.37
C GLN A 71 -33.38 -31.78 -56.71
N ALA A 72 -32.17 -31.71 -57.31
CA ALA A 72 -31.79 -31.60 -58.74
C ALA A 72 -32.16 -30.29 -59.49
N GLY A 73 -31.39 -29.72 -60.41
CA GLY A 73 -30.12 -30.01 -61.06
C GLY A 73 -29.95 -29.08 -62.29
N GLN A 74 -28.70 -28.83 -62.72
CA GLN A 74 -28.24 -28.36 -64.06
C GLN A 74 -28.57 -26.90 -64.46
N GLY A 75 -27.58 -25.99 -64.53
CA GLY A 75 -26.72 -25.71 -65.70
C GLY A 75 -27.12 -24.33 -66.27
N GLN A 76 -26.29 -23.35 -66.64
CA GLN A 76 -24.98 -23.38 -67.29
C GLN A 76 -24.48 -21.91 -67.30
N HIS A 77 -23.40 -21.56 -66.57
CA HIS A 77 -22.73 -20.25 -66.69
C HIS A 77 -21.29 -20.49 -67.12
N THR A 78 -21.08 -20.52 -68.43
CA THR A 78 -19.79 -20.65 -69.10
C THR A 78 -18.99 -19.35 -69.02
N THR A 79 -18.86 -18.75 -67.84
CA THR A 79 -17.98 -17.58 -67.59
C THR A 79 -17.70 -17.39 -66.09
N ARG A 80 -17.59 -18.47 -65.31
CA ARG A 80 -17.37 -18.41 -63.84
C ARG A 80 -16.07 -19.05 -63.35
N ASN A 81 -15.31 -19.74 -64.20
CA ASN A 81 -14.15 -20.53 -63.78
C ASN A 81 -12.82 -19.78 -63.74
N THR A 82 -12.66 -18.64 -64.41
CA THR A 82 -11.40 -17.88 -64.35
C THR A 82 -11.35 -16.96 -63.12
N ILE A 83 -12.50 -16.47 -62.65
CA ILE A 83 -12.60 -15.55 -61.49
C ILE A 83 -12.46 -16.29 -60.15
N ILE A 84 -12.98 -17.52 -60.06
CA ILE A 84 -12.91 -18.33 -58.83
C ILE A 84 -11.48 -18.81 -58.56
N ILE A 85 -10.71 -19.15 -59.60
CA ILE A 85 -9.31 -19.61 -59.43
C ILE A 85 -8.42 -18.46 -58.93
N LEU A 86 -8.61 -17.24 -59.44
CA LEU A 86 -7.88 -16.06 -58.97
C LEU A 86 -8.27 -15.66 -57.54
N ALA A 87 -9.55 -15.79 -57.17
CA ALA A 87 -10.03 -15.53 -55.81
C ALA A 87 -9.51 -16.55 -54.79
N VAL A 88 -9.42 -17.84 -55.16
CA VAL A 88 -8.90 -18.90 -54.30
C VAL A 88 -7.38 -18.76 -54.12
N LEU A 89 -6.63 -18.42 -55.17
CA LEU A 89 -5.18 -18.17 -55.06
C LEU A 89 -4.87 -16.92 -54.22
N ALA A 90 -5.69 -15.87 -54.32
CA ALA A 90 -5.56 -14.67 -53.47
C ALA A 90 -5.92 -14.98 -52.00
N PHE A 91 -6.93 -15.81 -51.75
CA PHE A 91 -7.35 -16.20 -50.40
C PHE A 91 -6.34 -17.15 -49.73
N VAL A 92 -5.79 -18.11 -50.47
CA VAL A 92 -4.70 -18.98 -50.00
C VAL A 92 -3.42 -18.17 -49.75
N GLY A 93 -3.11 -17.19 -50.61
CA GLY A 93 -2.01 -16.24 -50.38
C GLY A 93 -2.19 -15.41 -49.11
N LEU A 94 -3.41 -14.93 -48.84
CA LEU A 94 -3.75 -14.17 -47.62
C LEU A 94 -3.64 -15.02 -46.35
N ILE A 95 -4.02 -16.30 -46.43
CA ILE A 95 -3.89 -17.26 -45.31
C ILE A 95 -2.41 -17.56 -45.03
N VAL A 96 -1.60 -17.78 -46.07
CA VAL A 96 -0.15 -18.04 -45.91
C VAL A 96 0.59 -16.80 -45.37
N VAL A 97 0.22 -15.59 -45.80
CA VAL A 97 0.76 -14.34 -45.22
C VAL A 97 0.36 -14.20 -43.74
N LYS A 98 -0.87 -14.57 -43.36
CA LYS A 98 -1.29 -14.58 -41.95
C LYS A 98 -0.55 -15.65 -41.13
N GLN A 99 -0.29 -16.83 -41.70
CA GLN A 99 0.48 -17.89 -41.04
C GLN A 99 1.96 -17.53 -40.85
N CYS A 100 2.57 -16.82 -41.81
CA CYS A 100 3.98 -16.46 -41.75
C CYS A 100 4.27 -15.14 -41.01
N PHE A 101 3.35 -14.17 -40.96
CA PHE A 101 3.55 -12.90 -40.24
C PHE A 101 3.08 -12.90 -38.78
N PHE A 102 2.32 -13.90 -38.34
CA PHE A 102 1.91 -14.08 -36.93
C PHE A 102 2.65 -15.23 -36.23
N SER A 103 3.86 -15.55 -36.67
CA SER A 103 4.80 -16.38 -35.91
C SER A 103 5.54 -15.52 -34.89
N GLY A 104 4.85 -15.27 -33.78
CA GLY A 104 5.37 -14.59 -32.60
C GLY A 104 4.60 -14.99 -31.35
N SER A 105 4.18 -16.25 -31.27
CA SER A 105 3.56 -16.81 -30.06
C SER A 105 4.63 -16.94 -28.98
N ARG A 106 4.67 -15.99 -28.05
CA ARG A 106 5.03 -16.32 -26.68
C ARG A 106 3.78 -16.90 -26.06
N ASP A 107 3.81 -18.19 -25.80
CA ASP A 107 2.80 -18.84 -24.97
C ASP A 107 2.82 -18.16 -23.59
N VAL A 108 1.84 -17.30 -23.34
CA VAL A 108 1.41 -16.96 -21.99
C VAL A 108 0.17 -17.82 -21.77
N THR A 109 0.35 -18.92 -21.06
CA THR A 109 -0.78 -19.57 -20.40
C THR A 109 -1.39 -18.51 -19.47
N PRO A 110 -2.70 -18.24 -19.54
CA PRO A 110 -3.38 -17.84 -18.33
C PRO A 110 -3.33 -19.10 -17.48
N ASP A 111 -2.46 -19.10 -16.47
CA ASP A 111 -2.69 -19.97 -15.33
C ASP A 111 -3.98 -19.46 -14.66
N GLU A 112 -5.12 -19.83 -15.26
CA GLU A 112 -6.37 -19.93 -14.54
C GLU A 112 -6.10 -20.91 -13.42
N VAL A 113 -6.02 -20.37 -12.20
CA VAL A 113 -6.08 -21.16 -10.98
C VAL A 113 -7.30 -22.06 -11.09
N SER A 114 -7.02 -23.34 -11.29
CA SER A 114 -8.00 -24.40 -11.31
C SER A 114 -8.55 -24.56 -9.90
N ILE A 115 -9.70 -23.95 -9.63
CA ILE A 115 -10.52 -24.38 -8.51
C ILE A 115 -11.21 -25.66 -8.96
N THR A 116 -10.66 -26.78 -8.52
CA THR A 116 -11.30 -28.09 -8.59
C THR A 116 -12.61 -28.05 -7.82
N GLY A 117 -13.72 -28.03 -8.54
CA GLY A 117 -15.08 -28.15 -8.02
C GLY A 117 -16.04 -28.31 -9.18
N ASP A 118 -16.53 -29.53 -9.38
CA ASP A 118 -17.41 -29.92 -10.48
C ASP A 118 -18.67 -29.04 -10.61
N ASN A 119 -19.05 -28.79 -11.88
CA ASN A 119 -20.24 -28.11 -12.41
C ASN A 119 -20.08 -26.61 -12.71
N ALA A 120 -19.69 -26.31 -13.96
CA ALA A 120 -19.64 -24.99 -14.61
C ALA A 120 -20.97 -24.22 -14.73
N ASN A 121 -21.97 -24.54 -13.90
CA ASN A 121 -23.27 -23.87 -13.89
C ASN A 121 -23.72 -23.36 -12.50
N ASN A 122 -22.93 -23.50 -11.42
CA ASN A 122 -23.41 -23.18 -10.06
C ASN A 122 -22.38 -22.55 -9.09
N ASN A 123 -21.16 -22.20 -9.50
CA ASN A 123 -20.24 -21.50 -8.59
C ASN A 123 -20.76 -20.06 -8.33
N THR A 124 -20.82 -19.66 -7.06
CA THR A 124 -21.24 -18.33 -6.62
C THR A 124 -20.47 -17.21 -7.31
N ILE A 125 -19.17 -17.42 -7.56
CA ILE A 125 -18.31 -16.48 -8.29
C ILE A 125 -18.79 -16.32 -9.74
N ASP A 126 -19.14 -17.42 -10.42
CA ASP A 126 -19.60 -17.38 -11.82
C ASP A 126 -20.93 -16.65 -11.96
N ILE A 127 -21.87 -16.90 -11.03
CA ILE A 127 -23.16 -16.21 -10.98
C ILE A 127 -22.91 -14.71 -10.80
N PHE A 128 -22.07 -14.35 -9.82
CA PHE A 128 -21.73 -12.97 -9.55
C PHE A 128 -21.08 -12.28 -10.76
N ASN A 129 -20.10 -12.95 -11.39
CA ASN A 129 -19.41 -12.44 -12.57
C ASN A 129 -20.37 -12.22 -13.74
N ARG A 130 -21.18 -13.23 -14.06
CA ARG A 130 -22.14 -13.19 -15.16
C ARG A 130 -23.18 -12.09 -14.96
N THR A 131 -23.65 -11.90 -13.74
CA THR A 131 -24.61 -10.83 -13.43
C THR A 131 -23.98 -9.44 -13.57
N LEU A 132 -22.72 -9.26 -13.15
CA LEU A 132 -21.99 -8.00 -13.38
C LEU A 132 -21.82 -7.71 -14.88
N GLU A 133 -21.41 -8.71 -15.65
CA GLU A 133 -21.24 -8.61 -17.11
C GLU A 133 -22.56 -8.31 -17.82
N ALA A 134 -23.65 -9.01 -17.46
CA ALA A 134 -24.98 -8.79 -18.04
C ALA A 134 -25.53 -7.37 -17.79
N ASN A 135 -25.08 -6.72 -16.71
CA ASN A 135 -25.47 -5.35 -16.36
C ASN A 135 -24.45 -4.28 -16.79
N ASN A 136 -23.38 -4.66 -17.51
CA ASN A 136 -22.28 -3.77 -17.89
C ASN A 136 -21.61 -3.06 -16.68
N LEU A 137 -21.53 -3.76 -15.54
CA LEU A 137 -20.98 -3.23 -14.29
C LEU A 137 -19.53 -3.66 -14.03
N LYS A 138 -18.97 -4.49 -14.92
CA LYS A 138 -17.57 -4.91 -14.92
C LYS A 138 -16.80 -4.02 -15.90
N GLY A 139 -15.94 -3.15 -15.36
CA GLY A 139 -15.02 -2.34 -16.15
C GLY A 139 -13.79 -3.15 -16.59
N ASP A 140 -13.05 -2.60 -17.55
CA ASP A 140 -11.75 -3.18 -17.94
C ASP A 140 -10.82 -3.22 -16.72
N GLY A 141 -10.31 -4.41 -16.40
CA GLY A 141 -9.41 -4.61 -15.26
C GLY A 141 -10.10 -4.84 -13.90
N ASP A 142 -11.43 -4.79 -13.81
CA ASP A 142 -12.16 -5.20 -12.60
C ASP A 142 -11.92 -6.71 -12.34
N LYS A 143 -11.36 -7.03 -11.17
CA LYS A 143 -11.22 -8.40 -10.67
C LYS A 143 -12.25 -8.66 -9.58
N ILE A 144 -12.83 -9.87 -9.58
CA ILE A 144 -13.67 -10.31 -8.46
C ILE A 144 -12.73 -10.72 -7.33
N ALA A 145 -12.83 -10.03 -6.21
CA ALA A 145 -12.09 -10.39 -5.02
C ALA A 145 -12.81 -11.49 -4.25
N TYR A 146 -14.10 -11.25 -3.98
CA TYR A 146 -14.91 -12.14 -3.17
C TYR A 146 -16.30 -12.22 -3.76
N ALA A 147 -16.92 -13.40 -3.68
CA ALA A 147 -18.34 -13.58 -3.87
C ALA A 147 -18.81 -14.74 -2.98
N MET A 148 -19.83 -14.51 -2.17
CA MET A 148 -20.37 -15.53 -1.29
C MET A 148 -21.87 -15.44 -1.12
N ARG A 149 -22.49 -16.57 -0.78
CA ARG A 149 -23.92 -16.66 -0.48
C ARG A 149 -24.15 -16.24 0.97
N VAL A 150 -25.20 -15.45 1.17
CA VAL A 150 -25.66 -14.96 2.47
C VAL A 150 -26.93 -15.72 2.82
N MET A 151 -26.93 -16.33 4.00
CA MET A 151 -28.07 -17.08 4.52
C MET A 151 -29.00 -16.14 5.29
N ASP A 152 -30.31 -16.33 5.16
CA ASP A 152 -31.31 -15.68 5.99
C ASP A 152 -31.30 -16.23 7.42
N LYS A 153 -32.15 -15.63 8.27
CA LYS A 153 -32.39 -16.06 9.67
C LYS A 153 -32.83 -17.52 9.84
N ASN A 154 -33.27 -18.19 8.76
CA ASN A 154 -33.70 -19.59 8.76
C ASN A 154 -32.65 -20.52 8.15
N GLY A 155 -31.47 -20.00 7.78
CA GLY A 155 -30.41 -20.77 7.11
C GLY A 155 -30.66 -21.02 5.63
N LYS A 156 -31.61 -20.33 5.01
CA LYS A 156 -31.88 -20.42 3.56
C LYS A 156 -31.10 -19.33 2.83
N GLU A 157 -30.54 -19.66 1.67
CA GLU A 157 -29.90 -18.67 0.79
C GLU A 157 -30.87 -17.52 0.44
N ASP A 158 -30.48 -16.28 0.75
CA ASP A 158 -31.25 -15.07 0.47
C ASP A 158 -30.58 -14.24 -0.63
N LYS A 159 -29.26 -14.02 -0.50
CA LYS A 159 -28.52 -13.08 -1.35
C LYS A 159 -27.14 -13.62 -1.70
N ILE A 160 -26.54 -13.06 -2.73
CA ILE A 160 -25.10 -13.16 -2.97
C ILE A 160 -24.51 -11.77 -2.69
N ILE A 161 -23.45 -11.71 -1.90
CA ILE A 161 -22.65 -10.50 -1.73
C ILE A 161 -21.27 -10.70 -2.33
N GLY A 162 -20.75 -9.68 -2.98
CA GLY A 162 -19.41 -9.74 -3.56
C GLY A 162 -18.73 -8.40 -3.63
N VAL A 163 -17.41 -8.47 -3.75
CA VAL A 163 -16.51 -7.32 -3.82
C VAL A 163 -15.69 -7.42 -5.09
N THR A 164 -15.62 -6.33 -5.85
CA THR A 164 -14.71 -6.19 -6.97
C THR A 164 -13.60 -5.22 -6.62
N TYR A 165 -12.39 -5.51 -7.10
CA TYR A 165 -11.23 -4.65 -6.98
C TYR A 165 -10.84 -4.13 -8.36
N LEU A 166 -10.55 -2.84 -8.41
CA LEU A 166 -9.90 -2.23 -9.55
C LEU A 166 -8.62 -1.57 -9.04
N ASN A 167 -7.50 -2.07 -9.53
CA ASN A 167 -6.20 -1.46 -9.30
C ASN A 167 -5.83 -0.62 -10.53
N ASP A 168 -6.30 0.63 -10.54
CA ASP A 168 -5.86 1.64 -11.51
C ASP A 168 -4.64 2.35 -10.93
N ASP A 169 -3.64 2.64 -11.76
CA ASP A 169 -2.42 3.35 -11.38
C ASP A 169 -2.72 4.72 -10.75
N GLN A 170 -3.87 5.31 -11.07
CA GLN A 170 -4.29 6.61 -10.56
C GLN A 170 -5.29 6.53 -9.40
N HIS A 171 -6.28 5.62 -9.47
CA HIS A 171 -7.38 5.58 -8.50
C HIS A 171 -7.80 4.14 -8.13
N PRO A 172 -7.01 3.44 -7.30
CA PRO A 172 -7.41 2.12 -6.82
C PRO A 172 -8.69 2.24 -5.96
N PHE A 173 -9.66 1.37 -6.23
CA PHE A 173 -10.93 1.32 -5.50
C PHE A 173 -11.48 -0.09 -5.42
N PHE A 174 -12.43 -0.28 -4.51
CA PHE A 174 -13.29 -1.46 -4.49
C PHE A 174 -14.76 -1.09 -4.54
N LYS A 175 -15.57 -2.01 -5.06
CA LYS A 175 -17.04 -1.89 -5.09
C LYS A 175 -17.66 -3.11 -4.42
N ILE A 176 -18.72 -2.88 -3.64
CA ILE A 176 -19.49 -3.93 -2.98
C ILE A 176 -20.87 -4.00 -3.63
N TYR A 177 -21.23 -5.19 -4.09
CA TYR A 177 -22.52 -5.46 -4.72
C TYR A 177 -23.29 -6.53 -3.96
N THR A 178 -24.61 -6.40 -3.97
CA THR A 178 -25.53 -7.45 -3.51
C THR A 178 -26.43 -7.87 -4.65
N LEU A 179 -26.55 -9.18 -4.85
CA LEU A 179 -27.47 -9.81 -5.78
C LEU A 179 -28.61 -10.43 -4.97
N THR A 180 -29.83 -10.13 -5.36
CA THR A 180 -31.04 -10.74 -4.78
C THR A 180 -31.74 -11.56 -5.85
N GLN A 181 -32.17 -12.77 -5.50
CA GLN A 181 -32.84 -13.64 -6.44
C GLN A 181 -34.26 -13.13 -6.74
N ASN A 182 -34.58 -12.98 -8.03
CA ASN A 182 -35.90 -12.58 -8.52
C ASN A 182 -36.38 -13.59 -9.56
N GLY A 183 -37.04 -14.65 -9.09
CA GLY A 183 -37.41 -15.80 -9.91
C GLY A 183 -36.19 -16.54 -10.44
N ALA A 184 -36.03 -16.57 -11.77
CA ALA A 184 -34.89 -17.16 -12.45
C ALA A 184 -33.70 -16.19 -12.65
N ASN A 185 -33.90 -14.89 -12.37
CA ASN A 185 -32.91 -13.84 -12.58
C ASN A 185 -32.32 -13.35 -11.25
N TRP A 186 -31.22 -12.59 -11.34
CA TRP A 186 -30.58 -11.93 -10.21
C TRP A 186 -30.64 -10.42 -10.40
N ASP A 187 -31.29 -9.74 -9.47
CA ASP A 187 -31.26 -8.28 -9.40
C ASP A 187 -29.99 -7.84 -8.68
N ILE A 188 -29.24 -6.90 -9.27
CA ILE A 188 -27.97 -6.41 -8.72
C ILE A 188 -28.12 -5.00 -8.16
N LYS A 189 -27.54 -4.78 -6.98
CA LYS A 189 -27.45 -3.49 -6.32
C LYS A 189 -25.98 -3.17 -6.02
N LEU A 190 -25.48 -2.04 -6.51
CA LEU A 190 -24.24 -1.44 -6.02
C LEU A 190 -24.52 -0.82 -4.65
N ASN A 191 -23.88 -1.33 -3.59
CA ASN A 191 -24.06 -0.76 -2.27
C ASN A 191 -23.04 0.34 -1.98
N LYS A 192 -21.77 0.12 -2.30
CA LYS A 192 -20.71 1.06 -1.95
C LYS A 192 -19.54 1.02 -2.92
N THR A 193 -18.98 2.19 -3.20
CA THR A 193 -17.68 2.36 -3.87
C THR A 193 -16.74 3.05 -2.89
N LYS A 194 -15.54 2.51 -2.71
CA LYS A 194 -14.52 3.07 -1.82
C LYS A 194 -13.20 3.23 -2.55
N TYR A 195 -12.74 4.48 -2.65
CA TYR A 195 -11.44 4.83 -3.19
C TYR A 195 -10.36 4.74 -2.10
N LEU A 196 -9.19 4.22 -2.48
CA LEU A 196 -8.06 3.94 -1.59
C LEU A 196 -6.93 5.00 -1.68
N ASN A 197 -7.11 6.02 -2.52
CA ASN A 197 -6.36 7.29 -2.64
C ASN A 197 -4.89 7.23 -2.18
N GLY A 198 -3.98 6.99 -3.12
CA GLY A 198 -2.53 7.00 -2.88
C GLY A 198 -1.95 5.69 -2.36
N ASN A 199 -2.76 4.63 -2.26
CA ASN A 199 -2.32 3.29 -1.92
C ASN A 199 -2.77 2.28 -2.98
N ASN A 200 -1.84 1.48 -3.50
CA ASN A 200 -2.15 0.41 -4.44
C ASN A 200 -2.79 -0.76 -3.73
N LEU A 201 -3.81 -1.37 -4.35
CA LEU A 201 -4.38 -2.63 -3.87
C LEU A 201 -3.56 -3.77 -4.48
N ILE A 202 -2.86 -4.52 -3.63
CA ILE A 202 -1.99 -5.63 -4.06
C ILE A 202 -2.48 -6.99 -3.56
N PHE A 203 -3.65 -6.99 -2.93
CA PHE A 203 -4.19 -8.18 -2.29
C PHE A 203 -4.84 -9.12 -3.29
N ASP A 204 -4.33 -10.34 -3.37
CA ASP A 204 -5.04 -11.44 -3.99
C ASP A 204 -5.68 -12.33 -2.90
N PRO A 205 -7.01 -12.41 -2.84
CA PRO A 205 -7.71 -13.34 -1.95
C PRO A 205 -7.26 -14.81 -2.06
N ALA A 206 -6.67 -15.23 -3.18
CA ALA A 206 -6.08 -16.56 -3.32
C ALA A 206 -4.87 -16.81 -2.41
N GLU A 207 -4.25 -15.75 -1.87
CA GLU A 207 -3.15 -15.84 -0.91
C GLU A 207 -3.63 -16.12 0.52
N LEU A 208 -4.95 -16.12 0.77
CA LEU A 208 -5.53 -16.53 2.05
C LEU A 208 -5.37 -18.05 2.24
N ARG A 209 -5.08 -18.47 3.47
CA ARG A 209 -4.85 -19.87 3.79
C ARG A 209 -6.17 -20.65 3.79
N ALA A 210 -6.08 -21.93 3.42
CA ALA A 210 -7.22 -22.84 3.50
C ALA A 210 -7.69 -22.96 4.96
N GLY A 211 -8.90 -22.46 5.26
CA GLY A 211 -9.45 -22.38 6.61
C GLY A 211 -9.56 -20.95 7.17
N ASP A 212 -9.12 -19.94 6.42
CA ASP A 212 -9.25 -18.55 6.81
C ASP A 212 -10.72 -18.11 6.95
N ALA A 213 -10.93 -17.29 7.96
CA ALA A 213 -12.25 -16.87 8.43
C ALA A 213 -12.90 -15.80 7.51
N ILE A 214 -12.25 -15.41 6.41
CA ILE A 214 -12.68 -14.35 5.51
C ILE A 214 -12.49 -14.82 4.05
N PRO A 215 -13.45 -14.62 3.13
CA PRO A 215 -14.72 -13.92 3.33
C PRO A 215 -15.71 -14.74 4.18
N TYR A 216 -16.51 -14.05 4.99
CA TYR A 216 -17.54 -14.69 5.82
C TYR A 216 -18.79 -13.83 5.93
N SER A 217 -19.93 -14.46 6.15
CA SER A 217 -21.20 -13.78 6.39
C SER A 217 -21.82 -14.30 7.66
N ASP A 218 -22.39 -13.40 8.46
CA ASP A 218 -22.98 -13.72 9.74
C ASP A 218 -24.32 -13.01 9.92
N ASN A 219 -25.26 -13.64 10.62
CA ASN A 219 -26.52 -13.01 11.00
C ASN A 219 -26.50 -12.68 12.49
N ILE A 220 -26.45 -11.39 12.80
CA ILE A 220 -26.41 -10.92 14.19
C ILE A 220 -27.67 -10.10 14.43
N ASN A 221 -28.52 -10.58 15.34
CA ASN A 221 -29.79 -9.94 15.68
C ASN A 221 -30.70 -9.67 14.48
N GLY A 222 -30.73 -10.59 13.50
CA GLY A 222 -31.59 -10.47 12.32
C GLY A 222 -31.03 -9.59 11.20
N LYS A 223 -29.82 -9.04 11.36
CA LYS A 223 -29.09 -8.31 10.31
C LYS A 223 -27.95 -9.15 9.77
N ASN A 224 -27.73 -9.08 8.46
CA ASN A 224 -26.65 -9.80 7.82
C ASN A 224 -25.42 -8.89 7.71
N TYR A 225 -24.29 -9.45 8.09
CA TYR A 225 -23.01 -8.79 8.01
C TYR A 225 -22.08 -9.58 7.11
N PHE A 226 -21.20 -8.87 6.42
CA PHE A 226 -20.21 -9.43 5.53
C PHE A 226 -18.81 -8.97 5.93
N TYR A 227 -17.92 -9.94 6.11
CA TYR A 227 -16.54 -9.78 6.50
C TYR A 227 -15.67 -9.99 5.27
N PHE A 228 -14.83 -9.01 4.95
CA PHE A 228 -13.83 -9.12 3.88
C PHE A 228 -12.55 -8.37 4.27
N ALA A 229 -11.45 -8.63 3.57
CA ALA A 229 -10.20 -7.96 3.83
C ALA A 229 -9.52 -7.50 2.53
N TYR A 230 -8.69 -6.48 2.62
CA TYR A 230 -7.82 -6.07 1.53
C TYR A 230 -6.51 -5.53 2.07
N LEU A 231 -5.43 -5.74 1.32
CA LEU A 231 -4.09 -5.23 1.56
C LEU A 231 -3.80 -4.08 0.62
N THR A 232 -3.29 -2.98 1.19
CA THR A 232 -2.80 -1.84 0.44
C THR A 232 -1.35 -1.55 0.72
N VAL A 233 -0.64 -1.03 -0.27
CA VAL A 233 0.73 -0.50 -0.12
C VAL A 233 0.78 0.95 -0.59
N PRO A 234 1.44 1.86 0.14
CA PRO A 234 1.55 3.25 -0.29
C PRO A 234 2.25 3.35 -1.65
N GLN A 235 1.68 4.09 -2.60
CA GLN A 235 2.26 4.22 -3.95
C GLN A 235 3.70 4.74 -3.94
N LYS A 236 4.04 5.56 -2.94
CA LYS A 236 5.37 6.17 -2.78
C LYS A 236 6.40 5.26 -2.10
N GLN A 237 5.97 4.14 -1.52
CA GLN A 237 6.83 3.19 -0.81
C GLN A 237 6.68 1.83 -1.50
N GLN A 238 7.67 1.47 -2.32
CA GLN A 238 7.64 0.21 -3.07
C GLN A 238 7.64 -1.00 -2.13
N GLY A 239 6.46 -1.60 -1.91
CA GLY A 239 6.25 -3.01 -1.56
C GLY A 239 6.72 -3.52 -0.20
N THR A 240 7.40 -2.71 0.62
CA THR A 240 7.95 -3.21 1.91
C THR A 240 7.01 -3.00 3.09
N VAL A 241 6.16 -1.98 3.03
CA VAL A 241 5.20 -1.63 4.11
C VAL A 241 3.80 -1.69 3.55
N GLY A 242 2.90 -2.36 4.27
CA GLY A 242 1.50 -2.52 3.86
C GLY A 242 0.54 -2.36 5.02
N THR A 243 -0.72 -2.13 4.67
CA THR A 243 -1.85 -2.08 5.59
C THR A 243 -2.90 -3.07 5.12
N LEU A 244 -3.10 -4.14 5.89
CA LEU A 244 -4.23 -5.06 5.70
C LEU A 244 -5.41 -4.51 6.49
N THR A 245 -6.47 -4.15 5.79
CA THR A 245 -7.72 -3.68 6.38
C THR A 245 -8.74 -4.81 6.37
N ALA A 246 -9.19 -5.24 7.54
CA ALA A 246 -10.36 -6.10 7.70
C ALA A 246 -11.61 -5.22 7.84
N VAL A 247 -12.69 -5.56 7.15
CA VAL A 247 -13.90 -4.76 7.04
C VAL A 247 -15.12 -5.56 7.46
N LEU A 248 -15.99 -4.92 8.24
CA LEU A 248 -17.33 -5.39 8.55
C LEU A 248 -18.37 -4.50 7.86
N PHE A 249 -19.16 -5.12 6.98
CA PHE A 249 -20.18 -4.46 6.18
C PHE A 249 -21.58 -4.88 6.62
N ASP A 250 -22.47 -3.93 6.90
CA ASP A 250 -23.91 -4.18 7.14
C ASP A 250 -24.61 -4.23 5.78
N ILE A 251 -25.11 -5.42 5.41
CA ILE A 251 -25.65 -5.68 4.07
C ILE A 251 -26.94 -4.90 3.83
N GLU A 252 -27.80 -4.81 4.84
CA GLU A 252 -29.07 -4.10 4.74
C GLU A 252 -28.87 -2.59 4.70
N ALA A 253 -27.97 -2.05 5.53
CA ALA A 253 -27.62 -0.63 5.51
C ALA A 253 -26.85 -0.23 4.25
N GLY A 254 -26.13 -1.17 3.64
CA GLY A 254 -25.26 -0.92 2.49
C GLY A 254 -24.02 -0.10 2.87
N ASP A 255 -23.55 -0.20 4.11
CA ASP A 255 -22.43 0.59 4.62
C ASP A 255 -21.44 -0.22 5.46
N ILE A 256 -20.20 0.28 5.52
CA ILE A 256 -19.14 -0.23 6.39
C ILE A 256 -19.41 0.27 7.81
N VAL A 257 -19.62 -0.66 8.73
CA VAL A 257 -19.93 -0.35 10.13
C VAL A 257 -18.71 -0.46 11.05
N SER A 258 -17.68 -1.20 10.65
CA SER A 258 -16.41 -1.29 11.36
C SER A 258 -15.28 -1.67 10.41
N GLN A 259 -14.07 -1.22 10.71
CA GLN A 259 -12.85 -1.58 9.98
C GLN A 259 -11.67 -1.65 10.96
N ILE A 260 -10.74 -2.56 10.73
CA ILE A 260 -9.51 -2.69 11.52
C ILE A 260 -8.33 -2.70 10.56
N ASP A 261 -7.40 -1.77 10.76
CA ASP A 261 -6.16 -1.67 10.00
C ASP A 261 -5.03 -2.35 10.75
N PHE A 262 -4.42 -3.35 10.12
CA PHE A 262 -3.17 -3.98 10.54
C PHE A 262 -2.05 -3.39 9.70
N ASN A 263 -1.18 -2.61 10.32
CA ASN A 263 -0.01 -2.01 9.68
C ASN A 263 1.20 -2.88 9.93
N GLY A 264 2.04 -3.05 8.93
CA GLY A 264 3.19 -3.93 9.04
C GLY A 264 4.12 -3.92 7.85
N ASN A 265 5.15 -4.74 7.96
CA ASN A 265 6.06 -5.00 6.85
C ASN A 265 5.62 -6.26 6.12
N ILE A 266 5.63 -6.24 4.79
CA ILE A 266 5.35 -7.43 4.00
C ILE A 266 6.65 -8.21 3.86
N ALA A 267 6.66 -9.44 4.33
CA ALA A 267 7.84 -10.30 4.30
C ALA A 267 7.45 -11.74 3.96
N THR A 268 8.38 -12.50 3.39
CA THR A 268 8.18 -13.94 3.21
C THR A 268 8.43 -14.65 4.53
N SER A 269 7.44 -15.41 4.97
CA SER A 269 7.51 -16.26 6.15
C SER A 269 8.64 -17.29 6.02
N SER A 270 9.51 -17.36 7.02
CA SER A 270 10.62 -18.32 7.05
C SER A 270 10.13 -19.77 7.26
N SER A 271 8.94 -19.95 7.82
CA SER A 271 8.36 -21.27 8.13
C SER A 271 7.46 -21.81 7.01
N SER A 272 6.66 -20.95 6.38
CA SER A 272 5.71 -21.36 5.32
C SER A 272 6.18 -21.03 3.89
N GLY A 273 7.15 -20.14 3.72
CA GLY A 273 7.58 -19.64 2.41
C GLY A 273 6.55 -18.74 1.71
N GLN A 274 5.42 -18.45 2.36
CA GLN A 274 4.38 -17.56 1.84
C GLN A 274 4.63 -16.11 2.25
N GLN A 275 4.06 -15.14 1.52
CA GLN A 275 4.04 -13.76 1.97
C GLN A 275 3.12 -13.60 3.18
N GLU A 276 3.57 -12.83 4.16
CA GLU A 276 2.84 -12.49 5.37
C GLU A 276 3.07 -11.01 5.69
N LEU A 277 2.07 -10.38 6.31
CA LEU A 277 2.20 -9.06 6.92
C LEU A 277 2.67 -9.22 8.37
N GLN A 278 3.90 -8.78 8.63
CA GLN A 278 4.49 -8.68 9.97
C GLN A 278 3.89 -7.48 10.69
N VAL A 279 2.88 -7.72 11.53
CA VAL A 279 2.08 -6.66 12.15
C VAL A 279 2.91 -5.90 13.17
N THR A 280 3.08 -4.60 12.95
CA THR A 280 3.77 -3.66 13.86
C THR A 280 2.79 -2.77 14.63
N GLY A 281 1.56 -2.65 14.13
CA GLY A 281 0.51 -1.88 14.80
C GLY A 281 -0.88 -2.22 14.29
N THR A 282 -1.88 -2.03 15.15
CA THR A 282 -3.29 -2.24 14.80
C THR A 282 -4.10 -1.02 15.21
N SER A 283 -5.03 -0.58 14.36
CA SER A 283 -5.95 0.50 14.71
C SER A 283 -6.80 0.13 15.92
N THR A 284 -7.04 1.09 16.81
CA THR A 284 -7.96 0.89 17.94
C THR A 284 -9.40 0.99 17.46
N VAL A 285 -10.22 0.02 17.84
CA VAL A 285 -11.64 -0.01 17.53
C VAL A 285 -12.46 -0.25 18.79
N ASN A 286 -13.66 0.33 18.86
CA ASN A 286 -14.54 0.27 20.02
C ASN A 286 -15.92 -0.28 19.62
N GLY A 287 -16.54 -1.01 20.54
CA GLY A 287 -17.89 -1.56 20.37
C GLY A 287 -17.92 -3.06 20.06
N ILE A 288 -19.09 -3.67 20.25
CA ILE A 288 -19.28 -5.13 20.19
C ILE A 288 -18.96 -5.68 18.80
N LEU A 289 -19.44 -5.02 17.74
CA LEU A 289 -19.18 -5.42 16.36
C LEU A 289 -17.70 -5.33 15.98
N ALA A 290 -17.00 -4.33 16.52
CA ALA A 290 -15.57 -4.18 16.34
C ALA A 290 -14.76 -5.29 17.04
N THR A 291 -15.17 -5.69 18.26
CA THR A 291 -14.56 -6.83 18.96
C THR A 291 -14.73 -8.12 18.17
N ARG A 292 -15.92 -8.35 17.59
CA ARG A 292 -16.16 -9.51 16.73
C ARG A 292 -15.32 -9.47 15.45
N LEU A 293 -15.26 -8.31 14.77
CA LEU A 293 -14.38 -8.15 13.61
C LEU A 293 -12.92 -8.45 13.96
N LYS A 294 -12.45 -8.04 15.14
CA LYS A 294 -11.09 -8.33 15.60
C LYS A 294 -10.84 -9.83 15.74
N GLU A 295 -11.77 -10.57 16.34
CA GLU A 295 -11.66 -12.02 16.50
C GLU A 295 -11.54 -12.73 15.15
N TRP A 296 -12.36 -12.37 14.17
CA TRP A 296 -12.29 -12.92 12.82
C TRP A 296 -11.00 -12.48 12.10
N ALA A 297 -10.65 -11.21 12.19
CA ALA A 297 -9.49 -10.65 11.50
C ALA A 297 -8.15 -11.17 12.04
N SER A 298 -8.06 -11.46 13.34
CA SER A 298 -6.84 -12.04 13.94
C SER A 298 -6.54 -13.46 13.46
N ASN A 299 -7.48 -14.13 12.81
CA ASN A 299 -7.30 -15.47 12.24
C ASN A 299 -7.06 -15.44 10.72
N ILE A 300 -6.80 -14.27 10.13
CA ILE A 300 -6.41 -14.18 8.72
C ILE A 300 -5.00 -14.77 8.56
N GLY A 301 -4.85 -15.81 7.75
CA GLY A 301 -3.58 -16.51 7.54
C GLY A 301 -2.46 -15.63 7.00
N TYR A 302 -2.78 -14.51 6.35
CA TYR A 302 -1.79 -13.55 5.88
C TYR A 302 -1.14 -12.71 7.01
N LEU A 303 -1.71 -12.68 8.22
CA LEU A 303 -1.19 -11.90 9.33
C LEU A 303 -0.22 -12.71 10.19
N HIS A 304 0.97 -12.17 10.39
CA HIS A 304 1.86 -12.59 11.47
C HIS A 304 1.73 -11.59 12.62
N ILE A 305 1.00 -11.96 13.66
CA ILE A 305 0.88 -11.18 14.89
C ILE A 305 1.98 -11.65 15.84
N PRO A 306 2.98 -10.81 16.15
CA PRO A 306 4.08 -11.20 17.02
C PRO A 306 3.58 -11.63 18.39
N THR A 307 4.04 -12.78 18.86
CA THR A 307 3.79 -13.26 20.22
C THR A 307 4.55 -12.40 21.24
N PRO A 308 4.13 -12.37 22.51
CA PRO A 308 4.88 -11.66 23.56
C PRO A 308 6.34 -12.12 23.68
N GLU A 309 6.61 -13.39 23.42
CA GLU A 309 7.96 -13.97 23.41
C GLU A 309 8.80 -13.45 22.24
N GLU A 310 8.23 -13.41 21.03
CA GLU A 310 8.89 -12.84 19.85
C GLU A 310 9.18 -11.35 20.02
N ILE A 311 8.25 -10.59 20.61
CA ILE A 311 8.46 -9.16 20.92
C ILE A 311 9.62 -8.99 21.91
N ALA A 312 9.66 -9.82 22.96
CA ALA A 312 10.75 -9.78 23.94
C ALA A 312 12.09 -10.16 23.31
N ALA A 313 12.12 -11.17 22.43
CA ALA A 313 13.31 -11.60 21.70
C ALA A 313 13.82 -10.51 20.75
N GLN A 314 12.93 -9.90 19.95
CA GLN A 314 13.28 -8.79 19.06
C GLN A 314 13.82 -7.59 19.83
N LYS A 315 13.22 -7.26 20.98
CA LYS A 315 13.71 -6.19 21.83
C LYS A 315 15.10 -6.50 22.40
N ALA A 316 15.33 -7.73 22.87
CA ALA A 316 16.64 -8.15 23.35
C ALA A 316 17.71 -8.15 22.24
N GLU A 317 17.35 -8.54 21.02
CA GLU A 317 18.23 -8.46 19.86
C GLU A 317 18.54 -7.02 19.46
N GLN A 318 17.54 -6.13 19.47
CA GLN A 318 17.74 -4.70 19.25
C GLN A 318 18.61 -4.06 20.33
N GLU A 319 18.42 -4.42 21.60
CA GLU A 319 19.25 -3.96 22.71
C GLU A 319 20.69 -4.48 22.56
N LYS A 320 20.88 -5.74 22.14
CA LYS A 320 22.20 -6.31 21.84
C LYS A 320 22.85 -5.61 20.65
N ALA A 321 22.13 -5.40 19.55
CA ALA A 321 22.64 -4.71 18.37
C ALA A 321 22.93 -3.23 18.67
N ALA A 322 22.13 -2.57 19.50
CA ALA A 322 22.40 -1.22 19.99
C ALA A 322 23.63 -1.19 20.91
N ALA A 323 23.83 -2.21 21.75
CA ALA A 323 25.02 -2.35 22.58
C ALA A 323 26.27 -2.65 21.74
N GLU A 324 26.17 -3.52 20.74
CA GLU A 324 27.25 -3.81 19.78
C GLU A 324 27.58 -2.58 18.93
N LYS A 325 26.58 -1.82 18.47
CA LYS A 325 26.78 -0.55 17.78
C LYS A 325 27.38 0.50 18.71
N ALA A 326 26.93 0.60 19.96
CA ALA A 326 27.52 1.49 20.94
C ALA A 326 28.97 1.10 21.28
N HIS A 327 29.26 -0.21 21.35
CA HIS A 327 30.61 -0.73 21.49
C HIS A 327 31.46 -0.42 20.26
N ALA A 328 30.96 -0.67 19.04
CA ALA A 328 31.65 -0.33 17.81
C ALA A 328 31.88 1.19 17.66
N ASP A 329 30.90 2.01 18.04
CA ASP A 329 31.01 3.47 18.09
C ASP A 329 32.01 3.91 19.18
N SER A 330 32.12 3.19 20.30
CA SER A 330 33.14 3.42 21.33
C SER A 330 34.55 3.01 20.86
N VAL A 331 34.66 1.89 20.14
CA VAL A 331 35.91 1.43 19.50
C VAL A 331 36.33 2.42 18.41
N ALA A 332 35.37 2.92 17.61
CA ALA A 332 35.59 3.96 16.59
C ALA A 332 35.88 5.35 17.17
N ARG A 333 35.32 5.68 18.35
CA ARG A 333 35.66 6.87 19.16
C ARG A 333 36.94 6.69 20.00
N GLY A 334 37.51 5.49 19.98
CA GLY A 334 38.80 5.11 20.54
C GLY A 334 38.68 4.26 21.79
N LEU A 335 39.07 2.98 21.68
CA LEU A 335 39.80 2.16 22.65
C LEU A 335 39.73 0.68 22.22
N ILE A 336 40.85 0.17 21.71
CA ILE A 336 41.40 -1.21 21.72
C ILE A 336 42.29 -1.29 20.47
N ASN A 337 43.60 -1.14 20.68
CA ASN A 337 44.60 -1.56 19.70
C ASN A 337 44.94 -3.01 20.06
N PRO A 338 44.58 -4.04 19.26
CA PRO A 338 44.91 -5.42 19.58
C PRO A 338 46.38 -5.64 19.19
N GLY A 339 47.31 -5.33 20.09
CA GLY A 339 48.72 -5.58 19.83
C GLY A 339 49.71 -4.69 20.57
N ALA A 340 49.65 -4.65 21.90
CA ALA A 340 50.82 -4.38 22.73
C ALA A 340 50.53 -4.91 24.13
N GLY A 341 51.48 -5.64 24.70
CA GLY A 341 51.38 -6.25 26.03
C GLY A 341 51.01 -5.23 27.10
N GLY A 342 50.34 -5.73 28.15
CA GLY A 342 49.77 -4.93 29.22
C GLY A 342 50.77 -3.98 29.87
N GLU A 343 50.52 -2.69 29.70
CA GLU A 343 50.90 -1.66 30.66
C GLU A 343 49.61 -0.94 31.05
N SER A 344 49.37 -0.86 32.35
CA SER A 344 48.14 -0.37 32.97
C SER A 344 47.80 1.04 32.50
N LEU A 345 46.66 1.20 31.84
CA LEU A 345 46.09 2.50 31.50
C LEU A 345 45.49 3.09 32.79
N VAL A 346 46.20 4.03 33.41
CA VAL A 346 45.69 4.79 34.56
C VAL A 346 44.64 5.79 34.07
N ASP A 347 43.47 5.85 34.72
CA ASP A 347 42.43 6.83 34.42
C ASP A 347 42.99 8.26 34.64
N PRO A 348 42.87 9.18 33.66
CA PRO A 348 43.33 10.57 33.81
C PRO A 348 42.74 11.32 35.01
N ASN A 349 41.62 10.84 35.58
CA ASN A 349 41.02 11.42 36.78
C ASN A 349 41.69 10.97 38.09
N ASP A 350 42.56 9.96 38.04
CA ASP A 350 43.27 9.41 39.20
C ASP A 350 44.71 9.97 39.35
N LEU A 351 45.04 11.07 38.66
CA LEU A 351 46.35 11.71 38.77
C LEU A 351 46.57 12.30 40.18
N GLU A 352 47.42 11.65 40.98
CA GLU A 352 47.93 12.22 42.23
C GLU A 352 48.90 13.39 41.96
N THR A 353 48.87 14.40 42.82
CA THR A 353 49.70 15.60 42.68
C THR A 353 51.18 15.23 42.68
N GLY A 354 51.90 15.51 41.59
CA GLY A 354 53.32 15.19 41.48
C GLY A 354 53.67 14.08 40.49
N GLU A 355 52.73 13.19 40.16
CA GLU A 355 52.96 12.05 39.25
C GLU A 355 52.87 12.48 37.78
N GLU A 356 53.84 12.03 36.97
CA GLU A 356 53.86 12.26 35.52
C GLU A 356 53.40 10.99 34.81
N VAL A 357 52.26 11.08 34.10
CA VAL A 357 51.63 9.94 33.43
C VAL A 357 51.68 10.14 31.93
N LYS A 358 52.03 9.07 31.20
CA LYS A 358 52.02 9.06 29.73
C LYS A 358 50.59 8.97 29.23
N MET A 359 50.17 9.99 28.50
CA MET A 359 48.82 10.13 27.98
C MET A 359 48.70 9.50 26.59
N ASN A 360 47.55 8.88 26.35
CA ASN A 360 47.20 8.42 25.01
C ASN A 360 46.90 9.63 24.13
N VAL A 361 47.45 9.65 22.92
CA VAL A 361 47.31 10.78 21.99
C VAL A 361 46.53 10.33 20.78
N GLN A 362 45.29 10.84 20.66
CA GLN A 362 44.52 10.69 19.44
C GLN A 362 45.04 11.67 18.38
N GLN A 363 45.75 11.13 17.38
CA GLN A 363 46.15 11.89 16.20
C GLN A 363 45.02 11.89 15.17
N TYR A 364 44.77 13.04 14.55
CA TYR A 364 43.70 13.18 13.56
C TYR A 364 44.23 13.34 12.14
N ASP A 365 43.45 12.80 11.20
CA ASP A 365 43.73 12.88 9.77
C ASP A 365 43.71 14.34 9.28
N LYS A 366 44.69 14.66 8.42
CA LYS A 366 44.94 15.97 7.80
C LYS A 366 43.82 16.41 6.85
N SER A 367 43.00 15.47 6.38
CA SER A 367 41.95 15.72 5.38
C SER A 367 40.64 16.27 5.97
N LYS A 368 40.47 16.24 7.30
CA LYS A 368 39.23 16.64 7.97
C LYS A 368 39.45 17.85 8.87
N PRO A 369 38.68 18.95 8.69
CA PRO A 369 38.72 20.06 9.63
C PRO A 369 38.24 19.56 11.01
N LEU A 370 39.08 19.75 12.03
CA LEU A 370 38.83 19.25 13.39
C LEU A 370 37.72 19.98 14.14
N PHE A 371 37.56 21.26 13.82
CA PHE A 371 36.69 22.21 14.48
C PHE A 371 36.57 23.44 13.57
N HIS A 372 35.51 24.21 13.75
CA HIS A 372 35.31 25.46 13.02
C HIS A 372 35.93 26.66 13.78
N ALA A 373 36.26 27.73 13.06
CA ALA A 373 36.96 28.89 13.63
C ALA A 373 36.17 29.62 14.73
N ASP A 374 34.86 29.47 14.74
CA ASP A 374 33.92 30.01 15.73
C ASP A 374 33.81 29.16 17.00
N GLU A 375 34.39 27.96 17.03
CA GLU A 375 34.33 27.03 18.16
C GLU A 375 35.47 27.25 19.18
N PHE A 376 36.52 27.97 18.81
CA PHE A 376 37.65 28.25 19.71
C PHE A 376 37.35 29.37 20.70
N SER A 377 37.77 29.18 21.95
CA SER A 377 37.79 30.22 22.99
C SER A 377 39.16 30.89 23.10
N LYS A 378 40.26 30.14 22.94
CA LYS A 378 41.63 30.68 23.06
C LYS A 378 42.59 29.94 22.12
N LYS A 379 43.58 30.67 21.60
CA LYS A 379 44.66 30.13 20.77
C LYS A 379 46.00 30.61 21.29
N VAL A 380 46.93 29.68 21.51
CA VAL A 380 48.29 29.93 21.98
C VAL A 380 49.28 29.48 20.91
N LYS A 381 50.14 30.40 20.45
CA LYS A 381 51.22 30.08 19.51
C LYS A 381 52.50 29.85 20.29
N ALA A 382 53.13 28.70 20.05
CA ALA A 382 54.33 28.28 20.74
C ALA A 382 55.47 27.92 19.78
N PRO A 383 56.73 27.84 20.26
CA PRO A 383 57.82 27.23 19.50
C PRO A 383 57.45 25.78 19.16
N GLY A 384 57.43 25.44 17.86
CA GLY A 384 57.11 24.08 17.40
C GLY A 384 55.63 23.66 17.45
N TYR A 385 54.78 24.36 18.22
CA TYR A 385 53.36 23.98 18.38
C TYR A 385 52.39 25.15 18.24
N THR A 386 51.11 24.86 17.97
CA THR A 386 49.99 25.80 18.12
C THR A 386 48.89 25.09 18.88
N VAL A 387 48.42 25.66 19.98
CA VAL A 387 47.45 25.02 20.87
C VAL A 387 46.14 25.81 20.87
N PHE A 388 45.03 25.09 20.85
CA PHE A 388 43.68 25.60 20.72
C PHE A 388 42.84 25.11 21.89
N LEU A 389 42.13 26.02 22.55
CA LEU A 389 41.08 25.70 23.52
C LEU A 389 39.73 25.97 22.85
N LEU A 390 38.83 25.00 22.90
CA LEU A 390 37.46 25.12 22.43
C LEU A 390 36.53 25.64 23.54
N LYS A 391 35.38 26.20 23.15
CA LYS A 391 34.33 26.66 24.09
C LYS A 391 33.76 25.55 24.98
N ASN A 392 33.82 24.30 24.52
CA ASN A 392 33.42 23.12 25.30
C ASN A 392 34.53 22.61 26.26
N GLY A 393 35.64 23.34 26.36
CA GLY A 393 36.75 23.03 27.25
C GLY A 393 37.78 22.05 26.69
N ARG A 394 37.60 21.48 25.49
CA ARG A 394 38.60 20.57 24.89
C ARG A 394 39.83 21.32 24.39
N VAL A 395 41.00 20.70 24.51
CA VAL A 395 42.29 21.27 24.11
C VAL A 395 42.89 20.46 22.96
N TYR A 396 43.32 21.12 21.90
CA TYR A 396 43.98 20.50 20.75
C TYR A 396 45.32 21.16 20.49
N ALA A 397 46.30 20.38 20.05
CA ALA A 397 47.61 20.86 19.66
C ALA A 397 47.94 20.49 18.21
N PHE A 398 48.53 21.44 17.51
CA PHE A 398 49.10 21.28 16.17
C PHE A 398 50.62 21.33 16.28
N SER A 399 51.29 20.26 15.89
CA SER A 399 52.74 20.23 15.76
C SER A 399 53.17 20.78 14.41
N LYS A 400 53.94 21.87 14.42
CA LYS A 400 54.51 22.49 13.22
C LYS A 400 55.60 21.62 12.58
N ARG A 401 56.24 20.74 13.36
CA ARG A 401 57.32 19.86 12.88
C ARG A 401 56.75 18.67 12.09
N SER A 402 55.77 17.97 12.67
CA SER A 402 55.15 16.79 12.04
C SER A 402 53.96 17.15 11.16
N ASN A 403 53.48 18.40 11.21
CA ASN A 403 52.28 18.86 10.54
C ASN A 403 51.07 17.96 10.88
N THR A 404 50.90 17.67 12.18
CA THR A 404 49.83 16.81 12.71
C THR A 404 49.07 17.53 13.81
N ASN A 405 47.77 17.25 13.87
CA ASN A 405 46.90 17.69 14.96
C ASN A 405 46.60 16.52 15.89
N PHE A 406 46.48 16.79 17.18
CA PHE A 406 46.07 15.81 18.17
C PHE A 406 45.32 16.48 19.31
N GLU A 407 44.47 15.70 19.98
CA GLU A 407 43.80 16.15 21.20
C GLU A 407 44.76 16.01 22.38
N VAL A 408 44.79 17.03 23.24
CA VAL A 408 45.56 17.03 24.47
C VAL A 408 44.67 16.51 25.57
N HIS A 409 44.92 15.28 26.00
CA HIS A 409 44.20 14.67 27.12
C HIS A 409 44.93 15.04 28.42
N TYR A 410 44.28 15.84 29.25
CA TYR A 410 44.75 16.23 30.57
C TYR A 410 43.73 15.74 31.60
N GLY A 411 44.19 15.34 32.78
CA GLY A 411 43.29 14.88 33.83
C GLY A 411 42.28 15.96 34.21
N GLY A 412 41.00 15.59 34.33
CA GLY A 412 39.94 16.44 34.83
C GLY A 412 38.95 17.03 33.81
N SER A 413 37.91 17.67 34.34
CA SER A 413 36.82 18.28 33.56
C SER A 413 37.30 19.45 32.68
N GLY A 414 36.62 19.72 31.56
CA GLY A 414 36.99 20.68 30.50
C GLY A 414 37.77 21.93 30.94
N ALA A 415 38.82 22.28 30.17
CA ALA A 415 39.74 23.36 30.50
C ALA A 415 39.06 24.72 30.41
N THR A 416 39.35 25.57 31.39
CA THR A 416 38.88 26.95 31.45
C THR A 416 39.91 27.93 30.91
N ASP A 417 41.20 27.58 30.98
CA ASP A 417 42.28 28.37 30.41
C ASP A 417 43.48 27.51 30.00
N ILE A 418 44.25 28.01 29.03
CA ILE A 418 45.53 27.42 28.59
C ILE A 418 46.64 28.48 28.54
N GLY A 419 47.85 28.10 28.91
CA GLY A 419 49.04 28.94 28.89
C GLY A 419 50.27 28.17 28.41
N TRP A 420 51.18 28.86 27.73
CA TRP A 420 52.48 28.31 27.38
C TRP A 420 53.46 28.55 28.54
N GLU A 421 54.29 27.56 28.85
CA GLU A 421 55.44 27.78 29.71
C GLU A 421 56.64 28.12 28.83
N ASP A 422 57.35 29.22 29.10
CA ASP A 422 58.55 29.66 28.37
C ASP A 422 59.78 28.76 28.64
N SER A 423 59.57 27.45 28.64
CA SER A 423 60.60 26.43 28.58
C SER A 423 60.70 25.90 27.16
N GLU A 424 61.92 25.60 26.70
CA GLU A 424 62.15 24.97 25.39
C GLU A 424 61.57 23.55 25.28
N ARG A 425 60.89 23.05 26.33
CA ARG A 425 60.45 21.66 26.49
C ARG A 425 59.04 21.38 25.97
N GLY A 426 58.36 22.36 25.40
CA GLY A 426 57.05 22.13 24.78
C GLY A 426 55.91 21.95 25.79
N ILE A 427 56.00 22.58 26.96
CA ILE A 427 55.07 22.39 28.07
C ILE A 427 53.93 23.41 28.00
N ILE A 428 52.71 22.91 28.16
CA ILE A 428 51.50 23.73 28.32
C ILE A 428 50.90 23.58 29.70
N ASN A 429 50.51 24.71 30.27
CA ASN A 429 49.74 24.78 31.50
C ASN A 429 48.25 24.82 31.15
N ILE A 430 47.47 23.96 31.77
CA ILE A 430 46.04 23.80 31.55
C ILE A 430 45.33 23.99 32.89
N ARG A 431 44.41 24.94 32.94
CA ARG A 431 43.59 25.20 34.12
C ARG A 431 42.24 24.56 33.93
N THR A 432 41.81 23.76 34.91
CA THR A 432 40.47 23.18 34.97
C THR A 432 39.77 23.65 36.25
N PRO A 433 38.46 23.40 36.41
CA PRO A 433 37.78 23.61 37.69
C PRO A 433 38.34 22.75 38.84
N GLN A 434 39.05 21.66 38.52
CA GLN A 434 39.54 20.66 39.48
C GLN A 434 41.03 20.83 39.85
N GLY A 435 41.74 21.74 39.19
CA GLY A 435 43.17 21.97 39.45
C GLY A 435 43.94 22.55 38.27
N LYS A 436 45.26 22.63 38.43
CA LYS A 436 46.20 22.98 37.37
C LYS A 436 46.98 21.75 36.93
N TYR A 437 47.10 21.58 35.62
CA TYR A 437 47.77 20.46 34.98
C TYR A 437 48.84 21.00 34.04
N GLN A 438 49.98 20.32 33.98
CA GLN A 438 50.95 20.49 32.90
C GLN A 438 50.87 19.33 31.94
N TYR A 439 50.99 19.64 30.65
CA TYR A 439 51.12 18.65 29.60
C TYR A 439 52.36 18.94 28.76
N ASN A 440 53.20 17.94 28.57
CA ASN A 440 54.37 18.03 27.71
C ASN A 440 54.02 17.49 26.31
N LEU A 441 53.96 18.38 25.31
CA LEU A 441 53.57 18.05 23.94
C LEU A 441 54.63 17.25 23.16
N SER A 442 55.84 17.10 23.72
CA SER A 442 56.92 16.33 23.09
C SER A 442 56.95 14.89 23.55
N THR A 443 56.70 14.65 24.84
CA THR A 443 56.70 13.33 25.48
C THR A 443 55.30 12.74 25.64
N ASN A 444 54.26 13.55 25.40
CA ASN A 444 52.86 13.20 25.62
C ASN A 444 52.58 12.79 27.06
N THR A 445 53.19 13.48 28.01
CA THR A 445 53.02 13.23 29.44
C THR A 445 52.24 14.36 30.09
N ALA A 446 51.42 14.05 31.10
CA ALA A 446 50.72 15.04 31.88
C ALA A 446 50.94 14.85 33.37
N LYS A 447 50.84 15.95 34.11
CA LYS A 447 51.06 15.98 35.56
C LYS A 447 50.11 16.99 36.21
N LYS A 448 49.48 16.60 37.32
CA LYS A 448 48.74 17.53 38.18
C LYS A 448 49.71 18.28 39.09
N ILE A 449 49.55 19.60 39.17
CA ILE A 449 50.46 20.51 39.90
C ILE A 449 49.79 21.12 41.12
N GLU A 450 48.53 21.52 40.97
CA GLU A 450 47.71 22.11 42.04
C GLU A 450 46.30 21.52 42.00
#